data_AF-A0A2S5LZD0-F1
#
_entry.id   AF-A0A2S5LZD0-F1
#
_cell.length_a   1.000
_cell.length_b   1.000
_cell.length_c   1.000
_cell.angle_alpha   90.00
_cell.angle_beta   90.00
_cell.angle_gamma   90.00
#
_symmetry.space_group_name_H-M   'P 1'
#
loop_
_entity.id
_entity.type
_entity.pdbx_description
1 polymer ?
#
loop_
_entity_poly.entity_id
_entity_poly.type
_entity_poly.pdbx_seq_one_letter_code
_entity_poly.pdbx_strand_id
1 'polypeptide(L)'
;MGILSSARKAAFSNPNLTALKPLIFVLLGLLVMYLPSFIDLFNGIWNTNQQAHGPIVLAVAIWFFYFKATLVPQANIPIVPAPHIGWPVLILGCLIFMVGRSQTLYLFEIGSLILVLLGIMLLFFGKPMAKHFWFAFFFMLFMVPLPASIVEMITQPMKMAVSIASEHLLYEFGYPVARAGVIVLIGQYQLLVADACAGLNSLFTLEALGLLYMNIMRHESPLRNALLAALIVPISFAANVTRVVILALITYHWGDEAGQGFVHDFSGMLLFVTALFLIICVDTFLRFLTGLLAKRKTRLGANS
;
A
#
# COMPACT_ATOMS: atom_id res chain seq x y z
N MET A 1 17.95 -36.44 -24.82
CA MET A 1 17.89 -35.29 -23.88
C MET A 1 18.34 -33.94 -24.48
N GLY A 2 18.54 -33.80 -25.80
CA GLY A 2 19.08 -32.56 -26.40
C GLY A 2 18.13 -31.75 -27.31
N ILE A 3 17.05 -32.32 -27.83
CA ILE A 3 16.25 -31.67 -28.90
C ILE A 3 15.09 -30.84 -28.33
N LEU A 4 14.45 -31.29 -27.24
CA LEU A 4 13.35 -30.58 -26.56
C LEU A 4 13.79 -29.33 -25.78
N SER A 5 15.10 -29.13 -25.57
CA SER A 5 15.68 -27.94 -24.94
C SER A 5 15.80 -26.77 -25.92
N SER A 6 16.10 -27.06 -27.20
CA SER A 6 16.37 -26.05 -28.22
C SER A 6 15.11 -25.34 -28.72
N ALA A 7 14.02 -26.08 -28.97
CA ALA A 7 12.72 -25.51 -29.36
C ALA A 7 12.08 -24.68 -28.23
N ARG A 8 12.41 -24.99 -26.97
CA ARG A 8 11.85 -24.36 -25.76
C ARG A 8 12.55 -23.05 -25.40
N LYS A 9 13.85 -22.91 -25.71
CA LYS A 9 14.56 -21.62 -25.67
C LYS A 9 14.12 -20.69 -26.80
N ALA A 10 13.78 -21.22 -27.98
CA ALA A 10 13.35 -20.41 -29.13
C ALA A 10 12.04 -19.63 -28.89
N ALA A 11 11.12 -20.15 -28.07
CA ALA A 11 9.85 -19.47 -27.75
C ALA A 11 10.03 -18.19 -26.92
N PHE A 12 11.14 -18.06 -26.19
CA PHE A 12 11.49 -16.85 -25.43
C PHE A 12 12.67 -16.07 -26.06
N SER A 13 13.40 -16.64 -27.02
CA SER A 13 14.55 -15.97 -27.67
C SER A 13 14.20 -15.25 -28.97
N ASN A 14 13.03 -15.51 -29.56
CA ASN A 14 12.52 -14.77 -30.71
C ASN A 14 11.05 -14.44 -30.47
N PRO A 15 10.72 -13.27 -29.90
CA PRO A 15 9.36 -12.81 -30.04
C PRO A 15 9.15 -12.59 -31.54
N ASN A 16 8.33 -13.42 -32.17
CA ASN A 16 7.84 -13.13 -33.51
C ASN A 16 7.38 -11.67 -33.51
N LEU A 17 8.04 -10.79 -34.26
CA LEU A 17 7.73 -9.36 -34.29
C LEU A 17 6.23 -9.12 -34.61
N THR A 18 5.61 -10.06 -35.32
CA THR A 18 4.17 -10.11 -35.63
C THR A 18 3.27 -10.36 -34.41
N ALA A 19 3.73 -11.10 -33.39
CA ALA A 19 3.02 -11.32 -32.15
C ALA A 19 3.09 -10.12 -31.17
N LEU A 20 4.13 -9.27 -31.29
CA LEU A 20 4.27 -8.05 -30.48
C LEU A 20 3.46 -6.87 -31.02
N LYS A 21 3.19 -6.81 -32.33
CA LYS A 21 2.40 -5.74 -32.97
C LYS A 21 1.08 -5.43 -32.26
N PRO A 22 0.19 -6.41 -31.96
CA PRO A 22 -1.06 -6.11 -31.27
C PRO A 22 -0.85 -5.52 -29.87
N LEU A 23 0.21 -5.92 -29.16
CA LEU A 23 0.52 -5.39 -27.84
C LEU A 23 0.96 -3.92 -27.88
N ILE A 24 1.66 -3.51 -28.96
CA ILE A 24 2.04 -2.11 -29.18
C ILE A 24 0.78 -1.24 -29.38
N PHE A 25 -0.19 -1.69 -30.16
CA PHE A 25 -1.46 -0.97 -30.33
C PHE A 25 -2.27 -0.90 -29.04
N VAL A 26 -2.28 -1.98 -28.25
CA VAL A 26 -2.91 -1.98 -26.92
C VAL A 26 -2.22 -0.98 -26.00
N LEU A 27 -0.89 -0.95 -25.97
CA LEU A 27 -0.12 0.00 -25.16
C LEU A 27 -0.40 1.45 -25.58
N LEU A 28 -0.40 1.73 -26.88
CA LEU A 28 -0.77 3.05 -27.41
C LEU A 28 -2.20 3.44 -27.02
N GLY A 29 -3.16 2.51 -27.13
CA GLY A 29 -4.54 2.73 -26.69
C GLY A 29 -4.64 3.06 -25.20
N LEU A 30 -3.92 2.30 -24.35
CA LEU A 30 -3.85 2.57 -22.91
C LEU A 30 -3.23 3.94 -22.60
N LEU A 31 -2.15 4.30 -23.29
CA LEU A 31 -1.52 5.61 -23.13
C LEU A 31 -2.50 6.73 -23.52
N VAL A 32 -3.17 6.63 -24.66
CA VAL A 32 -4.16 7.63 -25.08
C VAL A 32 -5.31 7.76 -24.08
N MET A 33 -5.79 6.63 -23.53
CA MET A 33 -6.90 6.64 -22.57
C MET A 33 -6.51 7.20 -21.21
N TYR A 34 -5.40 6.75 -20.63
CA TYR A 34 -5.07 7.00 -19.22
C TYR A 34 -4.02 8.11 -19.00
N LEU A 35 -3.25 8.51 -20.01
CA LEU A 35 -2.26 9.57 -19.85
C LEU A 35 -2.88 10.90 -19.38
N PRO A 36 -4.01 11.37 -19.93
CA PRO A 36 -4.68 12.57 -19.41
C PRO A 36 -5.09 12.40 -17.94
N SER A 37 -5.65 11.24 -17.58
CA SER A 37 -6.03 10.92 -16.20
C SER A 37 -4.84 11.02 -15.26
N PHE A 38 -3.70 10.42 -15.62
CA PHE A 38 -2.51 10.50 -14.78
C PHE A 38 -1.96 11.92 -14.68
N ILE A 39 -1.99 12.71 -15.76
CA ILE A 39 -1.61 14.13 -15.72
C ILE A 39 -2.51 14.91 -14.75
N ASP A 40 -3.82 14.68 -14.78
CA ASP A 40 -4.78 15.31 -13.86
C ASP A 40 -4.50 14.90 -12.40
N LEU A 41 -4.18 13.63 -12.14
CA LEU A 41 -3.85 13.17 -10.79
C LEU A 41 -2.52 13.77 -10.29
N PHE A 42 -1.48 13.79 -11.12
CA PHE A 42 -0.17 14.35 -10.77
C PHE A 42 -0.22 15.87 -10.53
N ASN A 43 -1.09 16.59 -11.22
CA ASN A 43 -1.26 18.03 -11.00
C ASN A 43 -2.33 18.37 -9.95
N GLY A 44 -3.15 17.40 -9.55
CA GLY A 44 -4.25 17.57 -8.60
C GLY A 44 -4.05 16.77 -7.33
N ILE A 45 -4.83 15.70 -7.19
CA ILE A 45 -5.04 14.99 -5.92
C ILE A 45 -3.74 14.39 -5.35
N TRP A 46 -2.82 13.91 -6.19
CA TRP A 46 -1.56 13.34 -5.71
C TRP A 46 -0.56 14.35 -5.14
N ASN A 47 -0.76 15.66 -5.37
CA ASN A 47 0.01 16.70 -4.69
C ASN A 47 -0.55 17.06 -3.31
N THR A 48 -1.70 16.50 -2.94
CA THR A 48 -2.27 16.70 -1.59
C THR A 48 -1.66 15.70 -0.60
N ASN A 49 -1.41 16.15 0.64
CA ASN A 49 -0.88 15.30 1.71
C ASN A 49 -1.72 14.02 1.95
N GLN A 50 -3.02 14.07 1.64
CA GLN A 50 -3.95 12.97 1.83
C GLN A 50 -3.73 11.80 0.84
N GLN A 51 -3.28 12.10 -0.39
CA GLN A 51 -3.19 11.11 -1.47
C GLN A 51 -1.80 11.04 -2.13
N ALA A 52 -0.79 11.63 -1.50
CA ALA A 52 0.61 11.62 -1.96
C ALA A 52 1.25 10.23 -2.08
N HIS A 53 0.61 9.18 -1.55
CA HIS A 53 1.07 7.80 -1.68
C HIS A 53 0.80 7.20 -3.07
N GLY A 54 -0.17 7.74 -3.83
CA GLY A 54 -0.58 7.20 -5.12
C GLY A 54 0.56 7.01 -6.13
N PRO A 55 1.44 8.01 -6.36
CA PRO A 55 2.59 7.87 -7.26
C PRO A 55 3.56 6.77 -6.83
N ILE A 56 3.79 6.62 -5.52
CA ILE A 56 4.68 5.59 -4.97
C ILE A 56 4.08 4.20 -5.22
N VAL A 57 2.79 4.03 -4.94
CA VAL A 57 2.08 2.77 -5.20
C VAL A 57 2.08 2.44 -6.70
N LEU A 58 1.89 3.42 -7.58
CA LEU A 58 1.98 3.22 -9.03
C LEU A 58 3.38 2.74 -9.45
N ALA A 59 4.43 3.41 -8.99
CA ALA A 59 5.81 3.04 -9.32
C ALA A 59 6.15 1.62 -8.84
N VAL A 60 5.74 1.29 -7.61
CA VAL A 60 5.91 -0.06 -7.04
C VAL A 60 5.10 -1.10 -7.81
N ALA A 61 3.86 -0.79 -8.21
CA ALA A 61 3.04 -1.70 -9.00
C ALA A 61 3.72 -2.02 -10.35
N ILE A 62 4.20 -1.00 -11.06
CA ILE A 62 4.93 -1.17 -12.33
C ILE A 62 6.17 -2.04 -12.13
N TRP A 63 6.98 -1.73 -11.12
CA TRP A 63 8.16 -2.52 -10.78
C TRP A 63 7.80 -3.97 -10.43
N PHE A 64 6.72 -4.18 -9.69
CA PHE A 64 6.27 -5.52 -9.29
C PHE A 64 5.74 -6.34 -10.47
N PHE A 65 5.03 -5.72 -11.42
CA PHE A 65 4.67 -6.35 -12.70
C PHE A 65 5.93 -6.75 -13.48
N TYR A 66 6.91 -5.86 -13.59
CA TYR A 66 8.18 -6.16 -14.24
C TYR A 66 8.89 -7.33 -13.55
N PHE A 67 9.04 -7.29 -12.24
CA PHE A 67 9.67 -8.35 -11.44
C PHE A 67 8.96 -9.70 -11.65
N LYS A 68 7.64 -9.75 -11.52
CA LYS A 68 6.87 -10.99 -11.73
C LYS A 68 6.97 -11.50 -13.16
N ALA A 69 7.06 -10.61 -14.16
CA ALA A 69 7.27 -10.97 -15.56
C ALA A 69 8.64 -11.65 -15.78
N THR A 70 9.71 -11.19 -15.12
CA THR A 70 11.03 -11.85 -15.20
C THR A 70 11.04 -13.29 -14.62
N LEU A 71 10.09 -13.61 -13.73
CA LEU A 71 9.94 -14.94 -13.13
C LEU A 71 9.08 -15.90 -13.96
N VAL A 72 8.33 -15.40 -14.95
CA VAL A 72 7.45 -16.23 -15.79
C VAL A 72 8.20 -17.37 -16.50
N PRO A 73 9.40 -17.16 -17.10
CA PRO A 73 10.14 -18.25 -17.75
C PRO A 73 10.52 -19.38 -16.80
N GLN A 74 10.75 -19.08 -15.52
CA GLN A 74 11.12 -20.05 -14.49
C GLN A 74 9.90 -20.79 -13.94
N ALA A 75 8.74 -20.12 -13.89
CA ALA A 75 7.50 -20.65 -13.33
C ALA A 75 6.76 -21.64 -14.26
N ASN A 76 7.20 -21.79 -15.52
CA ASN A 76 6.57 -22.68 -16.53
C ASN A 76 5.04 -22.50 -16.65
N ILE A 77 4.57 -21.26 -16.54
CA ILE A 77 3.13 -20.96 -16.56
C ILE A 77 2.61 -21.11 -18.00
N PRO A 78 1.55 -21.92 -18.24
CA PRO A 78 1.01 -22.08 -19.57
C PRO A 78 0.27 -20.82 -20.02
N ILE A 79 0.52 -20.40 -21.27
CA ILE A 79 -0.21 -19.32 -21.93
C ILE A 79 -1.46 -19.92 -22.57
N VAL A 80 -2.62 -19.67 -21.97
CA VAL A 80 -3.92 -20.19 -22.44
C VAL A 80 -4.93 -19.05 -22.49
N PRO A 81 -4.98 -18.28 -23.59
CA PRO A 81 -5.93 -17.19 -23.79
C PRO A 81 -7.36 -17.57 -23.38
N ALA A 82 -8.03 -16.68 -22.64
CA ALA A 82 -9.38 -16.89 -22.12
C ALA A 82 -10.36 -15.80 -22.61
N PRO A 83 -10.62 -15.72 -23.94
CA PRO A 83 -11.38 -14.62 -24.53
C PRO A 83 -12.82 -14.49 -24.01
N HIS A 84 -13.47 -15.61 -23.68
CA HIS A 84 -14.85 -15.63 -23.15
C HIS A 84 -15.00 -14.87 -21.83
N ILE A 85 -13.93 -14.71 -21.05
CA ILE A 85 -13.93 -13.94 -19.79
C ILE A 85 -13.15 -12.64 -19.97
N GLY A 86 -12.10 -12.63 -20.78
CA GLY A 86 -11.31 -11.45 -21.07
C GLY A 86 -12.11 -10.31 -21.70
N TRP A 87 -12.97 -10.61 -22.68
CA TRP A 87 -13.81 -9.59 -23.32
C TRP A 87 -14.83 -8.95 -22.37
N PRO A 88 -15.66 -9.71 -21.63
CA PRO A 88 -16.56 -9.12 -20.63
C PRO A 88 -15.84 -8.24 -19.61
N VAL A 89 -14.69 -8.69 -19.10
CA VAL A 89 -13.89 -7.92 -18.12
C VAL A 89 -13.34 -6.64 -18.73
N LEU A 90 -12.80 -6.71 -19.96
CA LEU A 90 -12.29 -5.53 -20.67
C LEU A 90 -13.39 -4.52 -20.97
N ILE A 91 -14.54 -4.98 -21.49
CA ILE A 91 -15.69 -4.13 -21.81
C ILE A 91 -16.21 -3.46 -20.54
N LEU A 92 -16.36 -4.21 -19.45
CA LEU A 92 -16.76 -3.65 -18.16
C LEU A 92 -15.77 -2.60 -17.67
N GLY A 93 -14.46 -2.86 -17.78
CA GLY A 93 -13.42 -1.88 -17.46
C GLY A 93 -13.57 -0.60 -18.28
N CYS A 94 -13.72 -0.72 -19.61
CA CYS A 94 -13.92 0.45 -20.48
C CYS A 94 -15.22 1.22 -20.16
N LEU A 95 -16.32 0.53 -19.85
CA LEU A 95 -17.57 1.18 -19.46
C LEU A 95 -17.42 1.95 -18.14
N ILE A 96 -16.75 1.34 -17.15
CA ILE A 96 -16.46 2.01 -15.87
C ILE A 96 -15.53 3.21 -16.10
N PHE A 97 -14.54 3.10 -16.99
CA PHE A 97 -13.69 4.23 -17.37
C PHE A 97 -14.51 5.39 -17.96
N MET A 98 -15.42 5.10 -18.90
CA MET A 98 -16.27 6.11 -19.53
C MET A 98 -17.18 6.81 -18.51
N VAL A 99 -17.80 6.05 -17.60
CA VAL A 99 -18.60 6.61 -16.51
C VAL A 99 -17.70 7.43 -15.57
N GLY A 100 -16.54 6.93 -15.19
CA GLY A 100 -15.59 7.62 -14.32
C GLY A 100 -15.15 8.95 -14.89
N ARG A 101 -14.70 8.98 -16.15
CA ARG A 101 -14.24 10.21 -16.81
C ARG A 101 -15.40 11.19 -17.04
N SER A 102 -16.56 10.72 -17.48
CA SER A 102 -17.72 11.60 -17.74
C SER A 102 -18.30 12.23 -16.49
N GLN A 103 -18.26 11.53 -15.35
CA GLN A 103 -18.78 12.00 -14.06
C GLN A 103 -17.67 12.60 -13.17
N THR A 104 -16.43 12.71 -13.66
CA THR A 104 -15.25 13.15 -12.87
C THR A 104 -15.04 12.34 -11.58
N LEU A 105 -15.38 11.04 -11.63
CA LEU A 105 -15.22 10.10 -10.52
C LEU A 105 -13.90 9.35 -10.66
N TYR A 106 -12.85 9.90 -10.03
CA TYR A 106 -11.50 9.31 -10.05
C TYR A 106 -11.44 7.85 -9.56
N LEU A 107 -12.31 7.47 -8.62
CA LEU A 107 -12.47 6.10 -8.13
C LEU A 107 -12.76 5.13 -9.29
N PHE A 108 -13.69 5.47 -10.16
CA PHE A 108 -14.07 4.65 -11.31
C PHE A 108 -13.08 4.80 -12.45
N GLU A 109 -12.59 6.02 -12.68
CA GLU A 109 -11.62 6.29 -13.74
C GLU A 109 -10.32 5.51 -13.53
N ILE A 110 -9.67 5.63 -12.37
CA ILE A 110 -8.42 4.91 -12.08
C ILE A 110 -8.69 3.45 -11.70
N GLY A 111 -9.80 3.16 -11.01
CA GLY A 111 -10.19 1.79 -10.69
C GLY A 111 -10.43 0.92 -11.93
N SER A 112 -10.92 1.52 -13.02
CA SER A 112 -11.12 0.83 -14.30
C SER A 112 -9.84 0.26 -14.89
N LEU A 113 -8.69 0.89 -14.65
CA LEU A 113 -7.39 0.46 -15.18
C LEU A 113 -7.07 -0.97 -14.76
N ILE A 114 -7.44 -1.34 -13.52
CA ILE A 114 -7.22 -2.70 -12.99
C ILE A 114 -8.01 -3.72 -13.82
N LEU A 115 -9.28 -3.42 -14.13
CA LEU A 115 -10.13 -4.28 -14.94
C LEU A 115 -9.68 -4.34 -16.40
N VAL A 116 -9.29 -3.21 -16.97
CA VAL A 116 -8.77 -3.13 -18.35
C VAL A 116 -7.50 -3.97 -18.48
N LEU A 117 -6.53 -3.80 -17.58
CA LEU A 117 -5.29 -4.58 -17.56
C LEU A 117 -5.55 -6.07 -17.30
N LEU A 118 -6.49 -6.40 -16.42
CA LEU A 118 -6.90 -7.79 -16.17
C LEU A 118 -7.56 -8.41 -17.42
N GLY A 119 -8.43 -7.68 -18.11
CA GLY A 119 -9.06 -8.09 -19.36
C GLY A 119 -8.04 -8.37 -20.45
N ILE A 120 -7.07 -7.46 -20.63
CA ILE A 120 -5.92 -7.64 -21.55
C ILE A 120 -5.11 -8.87 -21.16
N MET A 121 -4.77 -9.03 -19.86
CA MET A 121 -4.03 -10.19 -19.36
C MET A 121 -4.75 -11.50 -19.69
N LEU A 122 -6.07 -11.56 -19.50
CA LEU A 122 -6.89 -12.73 -19.80
C LEU A 122 -7.00 -13.01 -21.31
N LEU A 123 -7.09 -11.98 -22.14
CA LEU A 123 -7.18 -12.10 -23.60
C LEU A 123 -5.89 -12.62 -24.22
N PHE A 124 -4.73 -12.12 -23.78
CA PHE A 124 -3.44 -12.48 -24.39
C PHE A 124 -2.73 -13.64 -23.69
N PHE A 125 -2.85 -13.76 -22.36
CA PHE A 125 -2.05 -14.70 -21.57
C PHE A 125 -2.88 -15.73 -20.79
N GLY A 126 -4.14 -15.41 -20.47
CA GLY A 126 -5.07 -16.33 -19.83
C GLY A 126 -5.14 -16.29 -18.30
N LYS A 127 -6.02 -17.12 -17.74
CA LYS A 127 -6.24 -17.23 -16.28
C LYS A 127 -4.99 -17.63 -15.49
N PRO A 128 -4.15 -18.58 -15.95
CA PRO A 128 -2.95 -18.97 -15.20
C PRO A 128 -1.99 -17.79 -15.00
N MET A 129 -1.85 -16.95 -16.04
CA MET A 129 -1.04 -15.73 -15.96
C MET A 129 -1.68 -14.71 -15.03
N ALA A 130 -2.98 -14.43 -15.16
CA ALA A 130 -3.68 -13.51 -14.27
C ALA A 130 -3.56 -13.93 -12.79
N LYS A 131 -3.60 -15.24 -12.50
CA LYS A 131 -3.38 -15.78 -11.15
C LYS A 131 -1.95 -15.59 -10.67
N HIS A 132 -0.95 -15.63 -11.53
CA HIS A 132 0.45 -15.32 -11.16
C HIS A 132 0.63 -13.85 -10.75
N PHE A 133 -0.09 -12.94 -11.42
CA PHE A 133 -0.07 -11.49 -11.16
C PHE A 133 -1.16 -11.01 -10.18
N TRP A 134 -1.91 -11.90 -9.53
CA TRP A 134 -3.07 -11.52 -8.70
C TRP A 134 -2.74 -10.46 -7.64
N PHE A 135 -1.57 -10.58 -7.00
CA PHE A 135 -1.12 -9.64 -5.99
C PHE A 135 -0.78 -8.26 -6.59
N ALA A 136 -0.28 -8.21 -7.83
CA ALA A 136 -0.02 -6.95 -8.52
C ALA A 136 -1.33 -6.19 -8.77
N PHE A 137 -2.37 -6.89 -9.25
CA PHE A 137 -3.70 -6.33 -9.44
C PHE A 137 -4.36 -5.90 -8.13
N PHE A 138 -4.21 -6.71 -7.07
CA PHE A 138 -4.68 -6.34 -5.74
C PHE A 138 -3.95 -5.10 -5.20
N PHE A 139 -2.63 -5.03 -5.35
CA PHE A 139 -1.82 -3.92 -4.89
C PHE A 139 -2.17 -2.60 -5.62
N MET A 140 -2.56 -2.68 -6.90
CA MET A 140 -3.07 -1.52 -7.64
C MET A 140 -4.35 -0.92 -7.04
N LEU A 141 -5.12 -1.62 -6.20
CA LEU A 141 -6.26 -1.01 -5.53
C LEU A 141 -5.85 0.13 -4.59
N PHE A 142 -4.63 0.07 -4.03
CA PHE A 142 -4.12 1.11 -3.13
C PHE A 142 -3.70 2.40 -3.83
N MET A 143 -3.60 2.45 -5.17
CA MET A 143 -3.37 3.71 -5.89
C MET A 143 -4.69 4.38 -6.31
N VAL A 144 -5.83 3.69 -6.21
CA VAL A 144 -7.11 4.24 -6.64
C VAL A 144 -7.55 5.29 -5.62
N PRO A 145 -7.71 6.56 -6.01
CA PRO A 145 -8.12 7.61 -5.09
C PRO A 145 -9.56 7.34 -4.62
N LEU A 146 -9.68 6.98 -3.35
CA LEU A 146 -10.96 6.85 -2.68
C LEU A 146 -11.57 8.24 -2.42
N PRO A 147 -12.90 8.39 -2.49
CA PRO A 147 -13.59 9.60 -2.05
C PRO A 147 -13.19 9.98 -0.62
N ALA A 148 -12.95 11.28 -0.39
CA ALA A 148 -12.52 11.78 0.92
C ALA A 148 -13.47 11.36 2.05
N SER A 149 -14.78 11.33 1.80
CA SER A 149 -15.79 10.87 2.76
C SER A 149 -15.60 9.41 3.20
N ILE A 150 -15.21 8.52 2.29
CA ILE A 150 -14.95 7.11 2.60
C ILE A 150 -13.65 6.99 3.41
N VAL A 151 -12.61 7.70 2.99
CA VAL A 151 -11.32 7.72 3.71
C VAL A 151 -11.50 8.26 5.12
N GLU A 152 -12.25 9.35 5.28
CA GLU A 152 -12.60 9.90 6.58
C GLU A 152 -13.39 8.89 7.39
N MET A 153 -14.48 8.33 6.87
CA MET A 153 -15.30 7.35 7.60
C MET A 153 -14.46 6.17 8.15
N ILE A 154 -13.49 5.68 7.38
CA ILE A 154 -12.60 4.58 7.79
C ILE A 154 -11.54 5.06 8.80
N THR A 155 -10.98 6.25 8.62
CA THR A 155 -9.86 6.75 9.44
C THR A 155 -10.30 7.48 10.70
N GLN A 156 -11.53 8.01 10.77
CA GLN A 156 -12.06 8.77 11.91
C GLN A 156 -11.98 7.99 13.23
N PRO A 157 -12.40 6.71 13.33
CA PRO A 157 -12.27 5.95 14.57
C PRO A 157 -10.82 5.87 15.06
N MET A 158 -9.86 5.72 14.13
CA MET A 158 -8.45 5.69 14.49
C MET A 158 -7.94 7.06 14.95
N LYS A 159 -8.33 8.16 14.28
CA LYS A 159 -8.00 9.53 14.71
C LYS A 159 -8.52 9.82 16.12
N MET A 160 -9.75 9.39 16.42
CA MET A 160 -10.34 9.49 17.75
C MET A 160 -9.52 8.69 18.78
N ALA A 161 -9.19 7.43 18.49
CA ALA A 161 -8.38 6.62 19.39
C ALA A 161 -6.99 7.23 19.65
N VAL A 162 -6.35 7.79 18.61
CA VAL A 162 -5.05 8.46 18.74
C VAL A 162 -5.17 9.71 19.61
N SER A 163 -6.23 10.52 19.44
CA SER A 163 -6.46 11.71 20.25
C SER A 163 -6.65 11.38 21.73
N ILE A 164 -7.39 10.31 22.05
CA ILE A 164 -7.61 9.83 23.42
C ILE A 164 -6.29 9.36 24.03
N ALA A 165 -5.54 8.51 23.33
CA ALA A 165 -4.27 8.01 23.84
C ALA A 165 -3.24 9.13 24.05
N SER A 166 -3.19 10.11 23.15
CA SER A 166 -2.26 11.24 23.23
C SER A 166 -2.60 12.17 24.40
N GLU A 167 -3.89 12.47 24.60
CA GLU A 167 -4.38 13.23 25.76
C GLU A 167 -3.98 12.55 27.07
N HIS A 168 -4.30 11.26 27.22
CA HIS A 168 -3.99 10.51 28.44
C HIS A 168 -2.49 10.54 28.76
N LEU A 169 -1.63 10.30 27.76
CA LEU A 169 -0.18 10.35 27.95
C LEU A 169 0.30 11.75 28.38
N LEU A 170 -0.14 12.80 27.69
CA LEU A 170 0.25 14.17 28.01
C LEU A 170 -0.21 14.59 29.42
N TYR A 171 -1.43 14.16 29.81
CA TYR A 171 -1.97 14.41 31.13
C TYR A 171 -1.15 13.69 32.23
N GLU A 172 -0.79 12.42 32.02
CA GLU A 172 0.08 11.67 32.94
C GLU A 172 1.47 12.30 33.09
N PHE A 173 1.99 12.91 32.03
CA PHE A 173 3.24 13.68 32.07
C PHE A 173 3.10 15.09 32.68
N GLY A 174 1.90 15.46 33.17
CA GLY A 174 1.67 16.72 33.87
C GLY A 174 1.46 17.94 32.97
N TYR A 175 1.15 17.74 31.68
CA TYR A 175 0.87 18.84 30.77
C TYR A 175 -0.58 19.32 30.87
N PRO A 176 -0.84 20.63 30.72
CA PRO A 176 -2.19 21.18 30.71
C PRO A 176 -2.87 20.83 29.38
N VAL A 177 -3.49 19.65 29.32
CA VAL A 177 -4.11 19.12 28.10
C VAL A 177 -5.62 18.95 28.27
N ALA A 178 -6.35 19.23 27.20
CA ALA A 178 -7.77 18.91 27.06
C ALA A 178 -8.06 18.42 25.65
N ARG A 179 -9.19 17.76 25.44
CA ARG A 179 -9.56 17.21 24.13
C ARG A 179 -11.01 17.51 23.77
N ALA A 180 -11.24 17.89 22.52
CA ALA A 180 -12.55 18.05 21.92
C ALA A 180 -12.62 17.28 20.59
N GLY A 181 -13.15 16.06 20.62
CA GLY A 181 -13.13 15.18 19.46
C GLY A 181 -11.69 14.80 19.07
N VAL A 182 -11.28 15.15 17.85
CA VAL A 182 -9.92 14.98 17.30
C VAL A 182 -9.01 16.20 17.52
N ILE A 183 -9.48 17.22 18.24
CA ILE A 183 -8.70 18.41 18.58
C ILE A 183 -8.10 18.21 19.97
N VAL A 184 -6.77 18.33 20.07
CA VAL A 184 -6.02 18.31 21.32
C VAL A 184 -5.59 19.73 21.65
N LEU A 185 -6.03 20.23 22.80
CA LEU A 185 -5.67 21.54 23.34
C LEU A 185 -4.52 21.34 24.32
N ILE A 186 -3.42 22.09 24.18
CA ILE A 186 -2.28 22.05 25.11
C ILE A 186 -1.86 23.48 25.48
N GLY A 187 -2.09 23.86 26.73
CA GLY A 187 -1.99 25.26 27.16
C GLY A 187 -2.94 26.16 26.36
N GLN A 188 -2.40 27.16 25.68
CA GLN A 188 -3.13 28.05 24.76
C GLN A 188 -3.22 27.56 23.31
N TYR A 189 -2.57 26.44 22.97
CA TYR A 189 -2.47 25.97 21.58
C TYR A 189 -3.51 24.91 21.27
N GLN A 190 -3.91 24.85 20.00
CA GLN A 190 -4.84 23.86 19.47
C GLN A 190 -4.18 23.04 18.38
N LEU A 191 -4.28 21.72 18.50
CA LEU A 191 -3.66 20.77 17.58
C LEU A 191 -4.72 19.86 16.99
N LEU A 192 -4.88 19.94 15.67
CA LEU A 192 -5.73 19.02 14.93
C LEU A 192 -4.96 17.73 14.67
N VAL A 193 -5.41 16.64 15.32
CA VAL A 193 -4.88 15.30 15.04
C VAL A 193 -5.07 14.92 13.56
N ALA A 194 -6.05 15.54 12.88
CA ALA A 194 -6.24 15.39 11.45
C ALA A 194 -4.97 15.73 10.64
N ASP A 195 -4.31 16.86 10.92
CA ASP A 195 -3.09 17.29 10.21
C ASP A 195 -1.87 16.47 10.65
N ALA A 196 -1.81 16.13 11.94
CA ALA A 196 -0.79 15.26 12.52
C ALA A 196 -0.90 13.79 12.06
N CYS A 197 -2.03 13.37 11.48
CA CYS A 197 -2.20 12.05 10.86
C CYS A 197 -2.23 12.14 9.32
N ALA A 198 -2.38 13.33 8.73
CA ALA A 198 -2.54 13.54 7.30
C ALA A 198 -1.28 13.26 6.49
N GLY A 199 -0.10 13.50 7.07
CA GLY A 199 1.18 13.58 6.33
C GLY A 199 1.48 12.48 5.31
N LEU A 200 0.92 11.25 5.43
CA LEU A 200 1.08 10.17 4.45
C LEU A 200 -0.02 9.08 4.52
N ASN A 201 -1.28 9.41 4.86
CA ASN A 201 -2.39 8.44 5.01
C ASN A 201 -1.92 7.10 5.63
N SER A 202 -1.29 7.22 6.81
CA SER A 202 -0.25 6.31 7.32
C SER A 202 -0.67 4.86 7.47
N LEU A 203 -1.97 4.56 7.56
CA LEU A 203 -2.47 3.18 7.51
C LEU A 203 -2.34 2.55 6.12
N PHE A 204 -2.87 3.19 5.07
CA PHE A 204 -2.92 2.60 3.74
C PHE A 204 -1.53 2.43 3.13
N THR A 205 -0.64 3.40 3.35
CA THR A 205 0.74 3.34 2.85
C THR A 205 1.56 2.28 3.60
N LEU A 206 1.44 2.19 4.93
CA LEU A 206 2.13 1.16 5.72
C LEU A 206 1.56 -0.23 5.49
N GLU A 207 0.25 -0.36 5.29
CA GLU A 207 -0.41 -1.62 4.95
C GLU A 207 -0.01 -2.09 3.54
N ALA A 208 -0.04 -1.20 2.55
CA ALA A 208 0.42 -1.51 1.20
C ALA A 208 1.90 -1.94 1.21
N LEU A 209 2.76 -1.17 1.87
CA LEU A 209 4.20 -1.49 1.96
C LEU A 209 4.45 -2.78 2.75
N GLY A 210 3.71 -3.01 3.84
CA GLY A 210 3.78 -4.23 4.64
C GLY A 210 3.33 -5.48 3.86
N LEU A 211 2.21 -5.39 3.13
CA LEU A 211 1.71 -6.46 2.27
C LEU A 211 2.68 -6.75 1.11
N LEU A 212 3.26 -5.71 0.50
CA LEU A 212 4.29 -5.86 -0.53
C LEU A 212 5.53 -6.56 0.04
N TYR A 213 6.03 -6.10 1.19
CA TYR A 213 7.17 -6.71 1.86
C TYR A 213 6.92 -8.18 2.17
N MET A 214 5.74 -8.53 2.70
CA MET A 214 5.34 -9.91 2.96
C MET A 214 5.27 -10.77 1.69
N ASN A 215 4.80 -10.22 0.57
CA ASN A 215 4.73 -10.94 -0.69
C ASN A 215 6.14 -11.21 -1.27
N ILE A 216 7.03 -10.23 -1.18
CA ILE A 216 8.40 -10.34 -1.69
C ILE A 216 9.22 -11.29 -0.83
N MET A 217 9.11 -11.18 0.50
CA MET A 217 9.98 -11.91 1.42
C MET A 217 9.57 -13.35 1.69
N ARG A 218 8.42 -13.82 1.17
CA ARG A 218 7.98 -15.25 1.17
C ARG A 218 8.55 -16.07 2.33
N HIS A 219 8.26 -15.66 3.57
CA HIS A 219 8.64 -16.48 4.71
C HIS A 219 7.70 -17.69 4.81
N GLU A 220 8.26 -18.86 5.11
CA GLU A 220 7.62 -20.18 4.94
C GLU A 220 6.40 -20.46 5.83
N SER A 221 5.95 -19.50 6.65
CA SER A 221 4.84 -19.68 7.58
C SER A 221 3.71 -18.67 7.31
N PRO A 222 2.53 -19.13 6.82
CA PRO A 222 1.36 -18.28 6.67
C PRO A 222 0.88 -17.66 8.00
N LEU A 223 1.17 -18.31 9.13
CA LEU A 223 0.84 -17.82 10.47
C LEU A 223 1.67 -16.59 10.87
N ARG A 224 2.96 -16.57 10.53
CA ARG A 224 3.83 -15.40 10.77
C ARG A 224 3.40 -14.21 9.92
N ASN A 225 3.02 -14.47 8.67
CA ASN A 225 2.50 -13.44 7.77
C ASN A 225 1.18 -12.84 8.30
N ALA A 226 0.23 -13.67 8.76
CA ALA A 226 -1.01 -13.17 9.36
C ALA A 226 -0.75 -12.35 10.64
N LEU A 227 0.19 -12.79 11.49
CA LEU A 227 0.60 -12.05 12.69
C LEU A 227 1.24 -10.69 12.36
N LEU A 228 2.12 -10.64 11.35
CA LEU A 228 2.74 -9.38 10.92
C LEU A 228 1.70 -8.41 10.35
N ALA A 229 0.76 -8.88 9.53
CA ALA A 229 -0.34 -8.06 9.03
C ALA A 229 -1.21 -7.52 10.18
N ALA A 230 -1.51 -8.35 11.18
CA ALA A 230 -2.25 -7.91 12.37
C ALA A 230 -1.47 -6.88 13.22
N LEU A 231 -0.14 -6.94 13.23
CA LEU A 231 0.72 -6.03 13.97
C LEU A 231 0.93 -4.67 13.28
N ILE A 232 0.69 -4.56 11.97
CA ILE A 232 0.78 -3.28 11.25
C ILE A 232 -0.17 -2.24 11.85
N VAL A 233 -1.40 -2.63 12.19
CA VAL A 233 -2.41 -1.71 12.73
C VAL A 233 -1.99 -1.15 14.10
N PRO A 234 -1.63 -1.96 15.12
CA PRO A 234 -1.10 -1.47 16.39
C PRO A 234 0.20 -0.65 16.25
N ILE A 235 1.11 -1.05 15.36
CA ILE A 235 2.37 -0.31 15.13
C ILE A 235 2.06 1.07 14.55
N SER A 236 1.19 1.14 13.54
CA SER A 236 0.74 2.40 12.94
C SER A 236 0.04 3.28 13.98
N PHE A 237 -0.83 2.70 14.81
CA PHE A 237 -1.48 3.41 15.90
C PHE A 237 -0.46 4.02 16.87
N ALA A 238 0.49 3.22 17.38
CA ALA A 238 1.51 3.68 18.32
C ALA A 238 2.39 4.78 17.71
N ALA A 239 2.83 4.62 16.45
CA ALA A 239 3.62 5.62 15.76
C ALA A 239 2.87 6.96 15.62
N ASN A 240 1.56 6.91 15.32
CA ASN A 240 0.73 8.11 15.23
C ASN A 240 0.51 8.77 16.61
N VAL A 241 0.33 8.00 17.69
CA VAL A 241 0.27 8.55 19.05
C VAL A 241 1.58 9.25 19.41
N THR A 242 2.72 8.60 19.20
CA THR A 242 4.03 9.21 19.44
C THR A 242 4.21 10.51 18.64
N ARG A 243 3.78 10.53 17.37
CA ARG A 243 3.85 11.73 16.52
C ARG A 243 3.00 12.87 17.08
N VAL A 244 1.76 12.62 17.49
CA VAL A 244 0.88 13.63 18.07
C VAL A 244 1.45 14.17 19.39
N VAL A 245 1.96 13.29 20.26
CA VAL A 245 2.58 13.69 21.53
C VAL A 245 3.83 14.56 21.28
N ILE A 246 4.73 14.14 20.38
CA ILE A 246 5.92 14.93 20.03
C ILE A 246 5.52 16.29 19.48
N LEU A 247 4.54 16.34 18.57
CA LEU A 247 4.06 17.59 18.01
C LEU A 247 3.46 18.50 19.09
N ALA A 248 2.71 17.94 20.04
CA ALA A 248 2.15 18.68 21.16
C ALA A 248 3.24 19.26 22.07
N LEU A 249 4.27 18.48 22.37
CA LEU A 249 5.41 18.93 23.15
C LEU A 249 6.19 20.03 22.42
N ILE A 250 6.42 19.87 21.11
CA ILE A 250 7.10 20.88 20.29
C ILE A 250 6.31 22.19 20.33
N THR A 251 5.01 22.10 20.10
CA THR A 251 4.10 23.26 20.07
C THR A 251 4.05 23.96 21.42
N TYR A 252 3.99 23.20 22.52
CA TYR A 252 3.93 23.75 23.86
C TYR A 252 5.22 24.51 24.26
N HIS A 253 6.40 23.93 23.96
CA HIS A 253 7.69 24.49 24.39
C HIS A 253 8.30 25.51 23.42
N TRP A 254 8.07 25.36 22.11
CA TRP A 254 8.66 26.21 21.07
C TRP A 254 7.64 27.04 20.29
N GLY A 255 6.36 26.97 20.65
CA GLY A 255 5.28 27.75 20.06
C GLY A 255 4.64 27.11 18.83
N ASP A 256 3.49 27.67 18.43
CA ASP A 256 2.66 27.16 17.32
C ASP A 256 3.38 27.16 15.98
N GLU A 257 4.19 28.20 15.70
CA GLU A 257 4.98 28.30 14.48
C GLU A 257 5.99 27.14 14.34
N ALA A 258 6.65 26.77 15.44
CA ALA A 258 7.55 25.63 15.46
C ALA A 258 6.81 24.30 15.27
N GLY A 259 5.62 24.17 15.87
CA GLY A 259 4.72 23.04 15.66
C GLY A 259 4.34 22.87 14.19
N GLN A 260 3.83 23.93 13.56
CA GLN A 260 3.43 23.93 12.15
C GLN A 260 4.62 23.65 11.22
N GLY A 261 5.78 24.30 11.45
CA GLY A 261 7.00 24.02 10.69
C GLY A 261 7.45 22.56 10.80
N PHE A 262 7.39 21.97 11.99
CA PHE A 262 7.71 20.55 12.19
C PHE A 262 6.74 19.61 11.47
N VAL A 263 5.44 19.96 11.41
CA VAL A 263 4.43 19.20 10.65
C VAL A 263 4.80 19.17 9.16
N HIS A 264 5.20 20.30 8.59
CA HIS A 264 5.49 20.43 7.17
C HIS A 264 6.84 19.79 6.77
N ASP A 265 7.91 20.01 7.54
CA ASP A 265 9.27 19.66 7.10
C ASP A 265 9.74 18.29 7.59
N PHE A 266 9.30 17.84 8.78
CA PHE A 266 9.90 16.68 9.46
C PHE A 266 8.94 15.56 9.81
N SER A 267 7.63 15.79 9.73
CA SER A 267 6.65 14.84 10.28
C SER A 267 6.59 13.50 9.54
N GLY A 268 6.87 13.49 8.22
CA GLY A 268 7.00 12.26 7.45
C GLY A 268 8.22 11.43 7.85
N MET A 269 9.36 12.07 8.10
CA MET A 269 10.59 11.40 8.54
C MET A 269 10.44 10.81 9.95
N LEU A 270 9.84 11.55 10.87
CA LEU A 270 9.56 11.07 12.22
C LEU A 270 8.66 9.82 12.19
N LEU A 271 7.61 9.83 11.37
CA LEU A 271 6.73 8.67 11.22
C LEU A 271 7.49 7.44 10.72
N PHE A 272 8.34 7.62 9.71
CA PHE A 272 9.15 6.53 9.15
C PHE A 272 10.13 5.95 10.17
N VAL A 273 10.90 6.80 10.85
CA VAL A 273 11.86 6.38 11.88
C VAL A 273 11.16 5.68 13.05
N THR A 274 10.03 6.22 13.51
CA THR A 274 9.26 5.63 14.62
C THR A 274 8.66 4.28 14.22
N ALA A 275 8.08 4.17 13.02
CA ALA A 275 7.55 2.91 12.52
C ALA A 275 8.65 1.84 12.38
N LEU A 276 9.81 2.21 11.81
CA LEU A 276 10.94 1.30 11.64
C LEU A 276 11.49 0.83 13.00
N PHE A 277 11.63 1.74 13.96
CA PHE A 277 12.03 1.40 15.33
C PHE A 277 11.05 0.41 15.99
N LEU A 278 9.74 0.68 15.92
CA LEU A 278 8.71 -0.20 16.47
C LEU A 278 8.71 -1.58 15.81
N ILE A 279 8.87 -1.65 14.47
CA ILE A 279 8.97 -2.92 13.74
C ILE A 279 10.19 -3.72 14.24
N ILE A 280 11.35 -3.09 14.43
CA ILE A 280 12.55 -3.76 14.94
C ILE A 280 12.34 -4.25 16.37
N CYS A 281 11.74 -3.42 17.24
CA CYS A 281 11.42 -3.81 18.61
C CYS A 281 10.49 -5.03 18.64
N VAL A 282 9.43 -5.03 17.83
CA VAL A 282 8.46 -6.13 17.76
C VAL A 282 9.09 -7.39 17.16
N ASP A 283 9.87 -7.29 16.08
CA ASP A 283 10.58 -8.46 15.50
C ASP A 283 11.58 -9.04 16.50
N THR A 284 12.31 -8.19 17.23
CA THR A 284 13.25 -8.64 18.28
C THR A 284 12.52 -9.32 19.42
N PHE A 285 11.40 -8.76 19.89
CA PHE A 285 10.58 -9.35 20.95
C PHE A 285 9.98 -10.70 20.53
N LEU A 286 9.47 -10.80 19.31
CA LEU A 286 8.94 -12.06 18.77
C LEU A 286 10.04 -13.13 18.62
N ARG A 287 11.25 -12.75 18.18
CA ARG A 287 12.42 -13.66 18.15
C ARG A 287 12.81 -14.13 19.54
N PHE A 288 12.78 -13.25 20.53
CA PHE A 288 13.02 -13.61 21.92
C PHE A 288 11.97 -14.60 22.45
N LEU A 289 10.68 -14.34 22.20
CA LEU A 289 9.58 -15.19 22.64
C LEU A 289 9.62 -16.58 21.99
N THR A 290 9.87 -16.64 20.68
CA THR A 290 10.02 -17.91 19.95
C THR A 290 11.25 -18.69 20.40
N GLY A 291 12.36 -18.01 20.72
CA GLY A 291 13.54 -18.62 21.33
C GLY A 291 13.28 -19.21 22.73
N LEU A 292 12.45 -18.54 23.55
CA LEU A 292 12.02 -19.05 24.86
C LEU A 292 11.12 -20.28 24.75
N LEU A 293 10.17 -20.27 23.80
CA LEU A 293 9.27 -21.39 23.54
C LEU A 293 10.02 -22.61 22.97
N ALA A 294 11.00 -22.39 22.09
CA ALA A 294 11.88 -23.44 21.59
C ALA A 294 12.69 -24.09 22.72
N LYS A 295 13.29 -23.28 23.61
CA LYS A 295 14.01 -23.77 24.81
C LYS A 295 13.12 -24.60 25.74
N ARG A 296 11.84 -24.21 25.92
CA ARG A 296 10.86 -24.98 26.72
C ARG A 296 10.52 -26.34 26.10
N LYS A 297 10.37 -26.41 24.77
CA LYS A 297 10.03 -27.66 24.07
C LYS A 297 11.18 -28.68 24.11
N THR A 298 12.43 -28.23 24.01
CA THR A 298 13.62 -29.09 24.21
C THR A 298 13.77 -29.62 25.65
N ARG A 299 13.35 -28.86 26.67
CA ARG A 299 13.38 -29.33 28.07
C ARG A 299 12.31 -30.37 28.38
N LEU A 300 11.15 -30.29 27.73
CA LEU A 300 10.05 -31.25 27.92
C LEU A 300 10.27 -32.56 27.15
N GLY A 301 10.93 -32.52 25.98
CA GLY A 301 11.30 -33.72 25.22
C GLY A 301 12.57 -34.42 25.70
N ALA A 302 13.33 -33.84 26.63
CA ALA A 302 14.52 -34.47 27.24
C ALA A 302 14.20 -35.21 28.55
N ASN A 303 12.97 -35.10 29.06
CA ASN A 303 12.48 -35.75 30.28
C ASN A 303 11.45 -36.87 30.00
N SER A 304 11.32 -37.29 28.74
CA SER A 304 10.50 -38.43 28.28
C SER A 304 11.40 -39.50 27.68
#